data_AF-A0A671VD47-F1
#
_entry.id   AF-A0A671VD47-F1
#
_cell.length_a   1.000
_cell.length_b   1.000
_cell.length_c   1.000
_cell.angle_alpha   90.00
_cell.angle_beta   90.00
_cell.angle_gamma   90.00
#
_symmetry.space_group_name_H-M   'P 1'
#
loop_
_entity.id
_entity.type
_entity.pdbx_description
1 polymer ?
#
loop_
_entity_poly.entity_id
_entity_poly.type
_entity_poly.pdbx_seq_one_letter_code
_entity_poly.pdbx_strand_id
1 'polypeptide(L)'
;MSFITNWRRSLKRNDGKKDAVQAQDVHDSPDSPSRLSVINSPELDPIITDFRLQLPGDKDGLESTNPSNGCSRSDLSLALEDCMAALDLFLKNHFEEAQARLRCRTKDSMYHALTYATILEMQAMMTFDPHHILAAGNTMKEAQAICQRHRKRSSFSKNTTEEELHAEVCYAECLLQRAALTFLQDENMISFIKGGIKVRNSYQTYKELHTVLQSPGYTHGDNHGHFEGGVKLGIGAFNLMISMLPTRTLKLLEFVGFSGNKEFGLQQLQEGSAESTFRSFLCNMLLLCYHTFMSFILGTGEGDVEDAEKLLQPYLKKYPKGSIFLFFAGRIEEIKGNLDAAIARFEECCEAQQQWKQFHHMCYWELMWCFTYKRHWKMAYFYADLLSKENSWSKATYAYMKGAYLSMLTADDCLTFGETAFTLFRQVPGLKQKIAGKSLPTEKFAIRKARRYLSESPIPLPAPPLEMMYIWNGYTVIGKHKDLTEDMLKTLDEAQAKLDSSPRTEFSIDDQCLLSLLKGLCLKHLGHREEAEHYFTLVLCNETQIKYDHYLVPNALLEHGLLCLEQGRHDEAIKLLESAKQNYKNYSMESRTHFRIQAALHKAKGIGENGTHVPSSP
;
A
#
# COMPACT_ATOMS: atom_id res chain seq x y z
N MET A 1 -40.81 2.16 -3.87
CA MET A 1 -40.85 2.94 -5.12
C MET A 1 -41.12 4.42 -4.83
N SER A 2 -40.08 5.18 -4.48
CA SER A 2 -40.06 6.64 -4.47
C SER A 2 -38.62 7.06 -4.20
N PHE A 3 -37.87 7.45 -5.23
CA PHE A 3 -36.58 8.18 -5.12
C PHE A 3 -36.00 8.58 -6.51
N ILE A 4 -36.63 8.20 -7.62
CA ILE A 4 -36.17 8.53 -8.99
C ILE A 4 -36.65 9.92 -9.49
N THR A 5 -37.55 10.60 -8.78
CA THR A 5 -38.19 11.84 -9.28
C THR A 5 -37.51 13.15 -8.92
N ASN A 6 -36.53 13.18 -7.99
CA ASN A 6 -35.92 14.45 -7.54
C ASN A 6 -34.60 14.85 -8.21
N TRP A 7 -34.04 14.02 -9.09
CA TRP A 7 -32.76 14.35 -9.74
C TRP A 7 -32.89 15.13 -11.08
N ARG A 8 -34.11 15.27 -11.62
CA ARG A 8 -34.36 15.95 -12.91
C ARG A 8 -34.73 17.43 -12.83
N ARG A 9 -34.84 18.03 -11.64
CA ARG A 9 -35.31 19.43 -11.49
C ARG A 9 -34.23 20.49 -11.23
N SER A 10 -32.94 20.13 -11.14
CA SER A 10 -31.87 21.10 -10.82
C SER A 10 -31.06 21.64 -12.00
N LEU A 11 -31.39 21.28 -13.26
CA LEU A 11 -30.60 21.64 -14.45
C LEU A 11 -31.25 22.66 -15.40
N LYS A 12 -32.24 23.44 -14.95
CA LYS A 12 -32.80 24.55 -15.73
C LYS A 12 -33.18 25.74 -14.84
N ARG A 13 -32.26 26.71 -14.70
CA ARG A 13 -32.54 28.15 -14.54
C ARG A 13 -31.26 28.94 -14.29
N ASN A 14 -30.73 29.60 -15.32
CA ASN A 14 -30.71 31.07 -15.43
C ASN A 14 -29.69 31.50 -16.50
N ASP A 15 -30.23 31.87 -17.66
CA ASP A 15 -29.58 32.78 -18.60
C ASP A 15 -30.01 34.22 -18.29
N GLY A 16 -29.06 35.16 -18.41
CA GLY A 16 -29.33 36.55 -18.73
C GLY A 16 -28.60 37.59 -17.87
N LYS A 17 -27.44 38.09 -18.32
CA LYS A 17 -27.34 39.30 -19.18
C LYS A 17 -25.87 39.64 -19.51
N LYS A 18 -25.75 40.23 -20.71
CA LYS A 18 -24.58 40.67 -21.47
C LYS A 18 -23.71 41.72 -20.78
N ASP A 19 -22.42 41.74 -21.11
CA ASP A 19 -21.77 42.91 -21.71
C ASP A 19 -20.68 42.47 -22.69
N ALA A 20 -20.56 43.23 -23.78
CA ALA A 20 -19.83 42.90 -25.00
C ALA A 20 -18.58 43.77 -25.15
N VAL A 21 -17.49 43.21 -25.65
CA VAL A 21 -16.43 43.94 -26.40
C VAL A 21 -15.96 43.07 -27.57
N GLN A 22 -15.71 43.75 -28.71
CA GLN A 22 -15.61 43.31 -30.09
C GLN A 22 -14.27 42.69 -30.54
N ALA A 23 -14.38 41.98 -31.69
CA ALA A 23 -13.42 41.79 -32.80
C ALA A 23 -12.28 40.75 -32.61
N GLN A 24 -11.91 39.90 -33.58
CA GLN A 24 -11.94 40.01 -35.04
C GLN A 24 -11.92 38.59 -35.65
N ASP A 25 -12.70 38.37 -36.71
CA ASP A 25 -12.67 37.17 -37.56
C ASP A 25 -11.46 37.17 -38.49
N VAL A 26 -10.88 35.99 -38.73
CA VAL A 26 -10.13 35.66 -39.96
C VAL A 26 -10.60 34.27 -40.44
N HIS A 27 -10.95 34.24 -41.72
CA HIS A 27 -11.56 33.16 -42.52
C HIS A 27 -10.76 31.83 -42.63
N ASP A 28 -11.52 30.73 -42.60
CA ASP A 28 -11.62 29.57 -43.54
C ASP A 28 -10.32 28.93 -44.11
N SER A 29 -10.15 27.61 -44.24
CA SER A 29 -11.09 26.54 -44.65
C SER A 29 -10.36 25.15 -44.61
N PRO A 30 -10.92 24.02 -45.11
CA PRO A 30 -11.68 23.03 -44.32
C PRO A 30 -11.10 21.60 -44.41
N ASP A 31 -11.53 20.69 -43.53
CA ASP A 31 -11.80 19.30 -43.91
C ASP A 31 -12.50 18.54 -42.78
N SER A 32 -13.80 18.32 -42.97
CA SER A 32 -14.60 17.35 -42.23
C SER A 32 -15.85 17.03 -43.04
N PRO A 33 -16.02 15.80 -43.55
CA PRO A 33 -17.32 15.33 -43.95
C PRO A 33 -18.08 14.78 -42.75
N SER A 34 -19.34 15.18 -42.74
CA SER A 34 -20.39 14.89 -41.80
C SER A 34 -21.01 13.50 -42.00
N ARG A 35 -21.71 13.04 -40.97
CA ARG A 35 -22.86 12.10 -40.98
C ARG A 35 -22.68 10.72 -41.64
N LEU A 36 -22.59 9.69 -40.81
CA LEU A 36 -23.02 8.31 -41.10
C LEU A 36 -23.75 7.79 -39.84
N SER A 37 -25.09 7.78 -39.88
CA SER A 37 -25.94 6.59 -40.10
C SER A 37 -25.95 5.61 -38.92
N VAL A 38 -27.13 5.52 -38.31
CA VAL A 38 -27.52 4.52 -37.32
C VAL A 38 -27.41 3.14 -37.96
N ILE A 39 -26.48 2.31 -37.48
CA ILE A 39 -26.48 0.87 -37.74
C ILE A 39 -26.66 0.19 -36.37
N ASN A 40 -27.85 -0.38 -36.19
CA ASN A 40 -28.11 -1.38 -35.17
C ASN A 40 -27.31 -2.64 -35.51
N SER A 41 -26.57 -3.20 -34.55
CA SER A 41 -26.16 -4.61 -34.58
C SER A 41 -26.21 -5.17 -33.16
N PRO A 42 -27.03 -6.20 -32.91
CA PRO A 42 -27.14 -6.88 -31.63
C PRO A 42 -26.31 -8.18 -31.67
N GLU A 43 -25.29 -8.31 -30.83
CA GLU A 43 -24.65 -9.60 -30.56
C GLU A 43 -24.44 -9.77 -29.05
N LEU A 44 -25.43 -10.40 -28.45
CA LEU A 44 -25.40 -11.02 -27.12
C LEU A 44 -25.72 -12.48 -27.40
N ASP A 45 -24.71 -13.36 -27.39
CA ASP A 45 -24.97 -14.78 -27.56
C ASP A 45 -25.58 -15.39 -26.29
N PRO A 46 -26.60 -16.25 -26.40
CA PRO A 46 -27.38 -16.73 -25.29
C PRO A 46 -26.85 -18.04 -24.70
N ILE A 47 -27.29 -18.26 -23.47
CA ILE A 47 -27.28 -19.48 -22.67
C ILE A 47 -27.62 -20.71 -23.52
N ILE A 48 -26.69 -21.68 -23.61
CA ILE A 48 -26.98 -23.04 -24.07
C ILE A 48 -27.35 -23.88 -22.84
N THR A 49 -28.65 -24.10 -22.69
CA THR A 49 -29.25 -25.23 -21.97
C THR A 49 -29.73 -26.26 -23.01
N ASP A 50 -29.68 -27.53 -22.61
CA ASP A 50 -30.17 -28.74 -23.27
C ASP A 50 -29.30 -29.42 -24.33
N PHE A 51 -28.64 -30.49 -23.89
CA PHE A 51 -28.42 -31.70 -24.70
C PHE A 51 -28.94 -32.92 -23.93
N ARG A 52 -30.08 -33.46 -24.36
CA ARG A 52 -30.50 -34.84 -24.11
C ARG A 52 -29.94 -35.72 -25.22
N LEU A 53 -29.31 -36.84 -24.87
CA LEU A 53 -29.26 -38.02 -25.75
C LEU A 53 -29.11 -39.32 -24.93
N GLN A 54 -30.21 -40.07 -24.95
CA GLN A 54 -30.41 -41.52 -25.05
C GLN A 54 -29.37 -42.50 -24.44
N LEU A 55 -29.90 -43.35 -23.56
CA LEU A 55 -29.38 -44.66 -23.16
C LEU A 55 -29.32 -45.63 -24.37
N PRO A 56 -28.41 -46.61 -24.30
CA PRO A 56 -28.83 -48.01 -24.42
C PRO A 56 -28.42 -48.80 -23.17
N GLY A 57 -29.32 -49.67 -22.72
CA GLY A 57 -28.98 -50.71 -21.76
C GLY A 57 -28.24 -51.85 -22.45
N ASP A 58 -27.25 -52.42 -21.77
CA ASP A 58 -27.29 -53.85 -21.51
C ASP A 58 -26.48 -54.20 -20.26
N LYS A 59 -27.00 -55.20 -19.55
CA LYS A 59 -26.43 -55.79 -18.34
C LYS A 59 -25.23 -56.66 -18.72
N ASP A 60 -24.19 -56.64 -17.90
CA ASP A 60 -23.70 -57.87 -17.25
C ASP A 60 -22.71 -57.52 -16.15
N GLY A 61 -22.89 -58.17 -15.01
CA GLY A 61 -22.14 -57.95 -13.79
C GLY A 61 -20.76 -58.61 -13.83
N LEU A 62 -19.84 -58.00 -13.10
CA LEU A 62 -18.78 -58.74 -12.42
C LEU A 62 -18.45 -58.01 -11.12
N GLU A 63 -18.83 -58.62 -10.00
CA GLU A 63 -18.30 -58.29 -8.69
C GLU A 63 -16.79 -58.51 -8.71
N SER A 64 -16.00 -57.46 -8.45
CA SER A 64 -14.60 -57.62 -8.05
C SER A 64 -14.39 -57.00 -6.68
N THR A 65 -14.42 -57.90 -5.70
CA THR A 65 -13.83 -57.83 -4.36
C THR A 65 -12.75 -56.75 -4.17
N ASN A 66 -12.95 -55.92 -3.14
CA ASN A 66 -11.96 -55.07 -2.50
C ASN A 66 -10.61 -55.78 -2.29
N PRO A 67 -9.49 -55.14 -2.64
CA PRO A 67 -8.23 -55.37 -1.96
C PRO A 67 -7.92 -54.19 -1.03
N SER A 68 -7.85 -54.54 0.27
CA SER A 68 -6.91 -54.01 1.26
C SER A 68 -6.91 -52.53 1.64
N ASN A 69 -7.21 -52.31 2.93
CA ASN A 69 -6.81 -51.19 3.78
C ASN A 69 -5.33 -50.78 3.60
N GLY A 70 -5.08 -49.84 2.68
CA GLY A 70 -3.99 -48.88 2.79
C GLY A 70 -4.63 -47.49 2.87
N CYS A 71 -4.27 -46.68 3.86
CA CYS A 71 -4.70 -45.28 3.94
C CYS A 71 -4.15 -44.52 2.72
N SER A 72 -4.90 -44.50 1.61
CA SER A 72 -4.58 -43.70 0.44
C SER A 72 -4.85 -42.23 0.79
N ARG A 73 -3.79 -41.43 0.91
CA ARG A 73 -3.89 -39.98 1.16
C ARG A 73 -4.80 -39.34 0.10
N SER A 74 -5.65 -38.40 0.52
CA SER A 74 -6.52 -37.66 -0.39
C SER A 74 -5.70 -36.86 -1.42
N ASP A 75 -6.23 -36.67 -2.64
CA ASP A 75 -5.56 -35.85 -3.66
C ASP A 75 -5.36 -34.39 -3.19
N LEU A 76 -6.28 -33.88 -2.37
CA LEU A 76 -6.16 -32.58 -1.71
C LEU A 76 -4.94 -32.49 -0.81
N SER A 77 -4.69 -33.51 0.02
CA SER A 77 -3.53 -33.57 0.91
C SER A 77 -2.23 -33.61 0.12
N LEU A 78 -2.16 -34.44 -0.93
CA LEU A 78 -0.99 -34.51 -1.81
C LEU A 78 -0.74 -33.18 -2.54
N ALA A 79 -1.82 -32.50 -2.96
CA ALA A 79 -1.70 -31.21 -3.62
C ALA A 79 -1.19 -30.11 -2.68
N LEU A 80 -1.66 -30.09 -1.44
CA LEU A 80 -1.20 -29.17 -0.40
C LEU A 80 0.27 -29.37 -0.06
N GLU A 81 0.69 -30.62 0.16
CA GLU A 81 2.10 -30.96 0.43
C GLU A 81 3.01 -30.49 -0.71
N ASP A 82 2.60 -30.71 -1.96
CA ASP A 82 3.38 -30.32 -3.13
C ASP A 82 3.48 -28.79 -3.28
N CYS A 83 2.38 -28.07 -3.06
CA CYS A 83 2.37 -26.60 -3.05
C CYS A 83 3.20 -26.02 -1.89
N MET A 84 3.21 -26.66 -0.71
CA MET A 84 4.08 -26.25 0.40
C MET A 84 5.56 -26.44 0.06
N ALA A 85 5.92 -27.52 -0.63
CA ALA A 85 7.28 -27.73 -1.11
C ALA A 85 7.69 -26.68 -2.17
N ALA A 86 6.77 -26.31 -3.07
CA ALA A 86 7.01 -25.22 -4.01
C ALA A 86 7.17 -23.85 -3.31
N LEU A 87 6.37 -23.59 -2.27
CA LEU A 87 6.52 -22.39 -1.44
C LEU A 87 7.87 -22.37 -0.73
N ASP A 88 8.32 -23.50 -0.16
CA ASP A 88 9.64 -23.61 0.49
C ASP A 88 10.79 -23.30 -0.48
N LEU A 89 10.72 -23.79 -1.72
CA LEU A 89 11.65 -23.42 -2.80
C LEU A 89 11.62 -21.92 -3.08
N PHE A 90 10.43 -21.32 -3.23
CA PHE A 90 10.28 -19.89 -3.48
C PHE A 90 10.90 -19.04 -2.35
N LEU A 91 10.66 -19.43 -1.09
CA LEU A 91 11.19 -18.74 0.10
C LEU A 91 12.72 -18.89 0.26
N LYS A 92 13.32 -19.90 -0.39
CA LYS A 92 14.77 -20.08 -0.51
C LYS A 92 15.38 -19.34 -1.70
N ASN A 93 14.60 -18.56 -2.44
CA ASN A 93 14.95 -17.90 -3.71
C ASN A 93 15.09 -18.84 -4.92
N HIS A 94 14.62 -20.08 -4.85
CA HIS A 94 14.61 -21.02 -6.00
C HIS A 94 13.34 -20.80 -6.84
N PHE A 95 13.20 -19.59 -7.39
CA PHE A 95 11.95 -19.11 -7.97
C PHE A 95 11.50 -19.92 -9.21
N GLU A 96 12.43 -20.24 -10.10
CA GLU A 96 12.14 -20.99 -11.32
C GLU A 96 11.74 -22.44 -11.03
N GLU A 97 12.43 -23.09 -10.08
CA GLU A 97 12.10 -24.46 -9.64
C GLU A 97 10.71 -24.51 -8.98
N ALA A 98 10.40 -23.52 -8.13
CA ALA A 98 9.08 -23.39 -7.52
C ALA A 98 7.98 -23.26 -8.59
N GLN A 99 8.18 -22.40 -9.59
CA GLN A 99 7.23 -22.23 -10.69
C GLN A 99 7.09 -23.49 -11.54
N ALA A 100 8.20 -24.13 -11.91
CA ALA A 100 8.21 -25.34 -12.72
C ALA A 100 7.44 -26.47 -12.04
N ARG A 101 7.65 -26.64 -10.73
CA ARG A 101 6.93 -27.62 -9.90
C ARG A 101 5.42 -27.39 -9.93
N LEU A 102 4.99 -26.14 -9.80
CA LEU A 102 3.56 -25.81 -9.78
C LEU A 102 2.87 -25.97 -11.14
N ARG A 103 3.56 -25.65 -12.25
CA ARG A 103 3.01 -25.62 -13.61
C ARG A 103 2.38 -26.95 -14.05
N CYS A 104 2.91 -28.08 -13.59
CA CYS A 104 2.47 -29.40 -14.03
C CYS A 104 1.02 -29.74 -13.67
N ARG A 105 0.44 -29.13 -12.62
CA ARG A 105 -0.90 -29.47 -12.11
C ARG A 105 -1.88 -28.29 -12.06
N THR A 106 -1.58 -27.19 -12.74
CA THR A 106 -2.43 -25.96 -12.73
C THR A 106 -3.80 -26.15 -13.37
N LYS A 107 -4.00 -27.21 -14.16
CA LYS A 107 -5.28 -27.51 -14.81
C LYS A 107 -6.21 -28.39 -13.97
N ASP A 108 -5.67 -29.09 -12.97
CA ASP A 108 -6.35 -30.15 -12.25
C ASP A 108 -6.44 -29.90 -10.74
N SER A 109 -5.53 -29.09 -10.17
CA SER A 109 -5.49 -28.80 -8.73
C SER A 109 -5.72 -27.31 -8.45
N MET A 110 -6.74 -27.02 -7.62
CA MET A 110 -7.07 -25.64 -7.21
C MET A 110 -5.88 -24.93 -6.53
N TYR A 111 -5.11 -25.66 -5.71
CA TYR A 111 -3.97 -25.12 -4.98
C TYR A 111 -2.79 -24.81 -5.91
N HIS A 112 -2.48 -25.71 -6.86
CA HIS A 112 -1.43 -25.46 -7.84
C HIS A 112 -1.76 -24.28 -8.73
N ALA A 113 -3.01 -24.24 -9.23
CA ALA A 113 -3.50 -23.17 -10.08
C ALA A 113 -3.39 -21.81 -9.38
N LEU A 114 -3.91 -21.72 -8.14
CA LEU A 114 -3.88 -20.50 -7.35
C LEU A 114 -2.45 -20.09 -6.99
N THR A 115 -1.64 -21.00 -6.45
CA THR A 115 -0.27 -20.69 -6.02
C THR A 115 0.58 -20.18 -7.18
N TYR A 116 0.49 -20.85 -8.33
CA TYR A 116 1.17 -20.42 -9.55
C TYR A 116 0.69 -19.03 -10.00
N ALA A 117 -0.62 -18.81 -10.02
CA ALA A 117 -1.19 -17.53 -10.39
C ALA A 117 -0.78 -16.40 -9.43
N THR A 118 -0.71 -16.67 -8.12
CA THR A 118 -0.25 -15.74 -7.10
C THR A 118 1.22 -15.36 -7.29
N ILE A 119 2.10 -16.31 -7.62
CA ILE A 119 3.51 -16.00 -7.92
C ILE A 119 3.63 -15.08 -9.13
N LEU A 120 2.87 -15.33 -10.20
CA LEU A 120 2.86 -14.46 -11.37
C LEU A 120 2.27 -13.07 -11.07
N GLU A 121 1.26 -12.99 -10.21
CA GLU A 121 0.74 -11.72 -9.75
C GLU A 121 1.77 -10.95 -8.92
N MET A 122 2.50 -11.60 -8.02
CA MET A 122 3.60 -10.96 -7.29
C MET A 122 4.63 -10.37 -8.27
N GLN A 123 5.00 -11.12 -9.31
CA GLN A 123 5.89 -10.63 -10.37
C GLN A 123 5.29 -9.42 -11.10
N ALA A 124 4.01 -9.47 -11.46
CA ALA A 124 3.31 -8.36 -12.11
C ALA A 124 3.25 -7.10 -11.24
N MET A 125 2.92 -7.25 -9.96
CA MET A 125 2.84 -6.14 -8.99
C MET A 125 4.22 -5.48 -8.78
N MET A 126 5.28 -6.27 -8.70
CA MET A 126 6.63 -5.78 -8.46
C MET A 126 7.28 -5.16 -9.70
N THR A 127 7.05 -5.74 -10.89
CA THR A 127 7.59 -5.21 -12.15
C THR A 127 6.81 -4.00 -12.65
N PHE A 128 5.51 -3.96 -12.36
CA PHE A 128 4.55 -3.01 -12.93
C PHE A 128 4.59 -2.99 -14.47
N ASP A 129 4.94 -4.14 -15.07
CA ASP A 129 5.02 -4.31 -16.52
C ASP A 129 3.65 -4.72 -17.09
N PRO A 130 3.13 -4.04 -18.14
CA PRO A 130 1.83 -4.36 -18.72
C PRO A 130 1.69 -5.81 -19.20
N HIS A 131 2.75 -6.43 -19.74
CA HIS A 131 2.73 -7.82 -20.20
C HIS A 131 2.64 -8.78 -19.02
N HIS A 132 3.40 -8.55 -17.95
CA HIS A 132 3.28 -9.36 -16.73
C HIS A 132 1.91 -9.22 -16.08
N ILE A 133 1.36 -7.99 -16.01
CA ILE A 133 0.02 -7.73 -15.47
C ILE A 133 -1.06 -8.45 -16.29
N LEU A 134 -0.96 -8.45 -17.62
CA LEU A 134 -1.89 -9.16 -18.50
C LEU A 134 -1.79 -10.69 -18.30
N ALA A 135 -0.56 -11.22 -18.28
CA ALA A 135 -0.31 -12.65 -18.09
C ALA A 135 -0.85 -13.13 -16.74
N ALA A 136 -0.52 -12.43 -15.65
CA ALA A 136 -1.05 -12.73 -14.31
C ALA A 136 -2.59 -12.66 -14.28
N GLY A 137 -3.20 -11.66 -14.93
CA GLY A 137 -4.66 -11.54 -15.03
C GLY A 137 -5.33 -12.72 -15.73
N ASN A 138 -4.73 -13.23 -16.80
CA ASN A 138 -5.21 -14.40 -17.53
C ASN A 138 -5.06 -15.68 -16.70
N THR A 139 -3.87 -15.92 -16.14
CA THR A 139 -3.61 -17.10 -15.29
C THR A 139 -4.50 -17.10 -14.05
N MET A 140 -4.75 -15.94 -13.42
CA MET A 140 -5.66 -15.84 -12.28
C MET A 140 -7.12 -16.12 -12.67
N LYS A 141 -7.54 -15.74 -13.89
CA LYS A 141 -8.87 -16.07 -14.41
C LYS A 141 -9.02 -17.58 -14.61
N GLU A 142 -7.97 -18.26 -15.09
CA GLU A 142 -7.94 -19.72 -15.23
C GLU A 142 -7.99 -20.41 -13.86
N ALA A 143 -7.17 -19.97 -12.91
CA ALA A 143 -7.17 -20.49 -11.54
C ALA A 143 -8.54 -20.36 -10.87
N GLN A 144 -9.21 -19.21 -11.05
CA GLN A 144 -10.58 -19.02 -10.55
C GLN A 144 -11.56 -20.02 -11.18
N ALA A 145 -11.43 -20.30 -12.48
CA ALA A 145 -12.30 -21.26 -13.17
C ALA A 145 -12.08 -22.68 -12.66
N ILE A 146 -10.83 -23.06 -12.33
CA ILE A 146 -10.53 -24.33 -11.65
C ILE A 146 -11.23 -24.36 -10.29
N CYS A 147 -11.02 -23.37 -9.43
CA CYS A 147 -11.68 -23.32 -8.12
C CYS A 147 -13.21 -23.44 -8.25
N GLN A 148 -13.81 -22.74 -9.23
CA GLN A 148 -15.25 -22.80 -9.49
C GLN A 148 -15.78 -24.20 -9.86
N ARG A 149 -14.96 -25.08 -10.46
CA ARG A 149 -15.34 -26.47 -10.76
C ARG A 149 -15.41 -27.34 -9.51
N HIS A 150 -14.55 -27.09 -8.52
CA HIS A 150 -14.51 -27.81 -7.24
C HIS A 150 -15.48 -27.22 -6.20
N ARG A 151 -16.08 -26.05 -6.48
CA ARG A 151 -17.08 -25.41 -5.60
C ARG A 151 -18.47 -26.04 -5.75
N LYS A 152 -19.24 -25.97 -4.67
CA LYS A 152 -20.66 -26.33 -4.65
C LYS A 152 -21.51 -25.27 -5.34
N ARG A 153 -22.53 -25.68 -6.11
CA ARG A 153 -23.41 -24.76 -6.87
C ARG A 153 -24.55 -24.12 -6.04
N SER A 154 -24.77 -24.51 -4.78
CA SER A 154 -25.84 -23.97 -3.92
C SER A 154 -25.36 -23.61 -2.51
N SER A 155 -26.15 -22.78 -1.81
CA SER A 155 -25.93 -22.31 -0.42
C SER A 155 -25.36 -23.38 0.52
N PHE A 156 -24.44 -22.98 1.41
CA PHE A 156 -23.79 -23.84 2.40
C PHE A 156 -24.83 -24.69 3.15
N SER A 157 -24.79 -26.01 2.94
CA SER A 157 -25.60 -26.98 3.67
C SER A 157 -24.71 -27.79 4.61
N LYS A 158 -25.30 -28.50 5.58
CA LYS A 158 -24.57 -29.39 6.51
C LYS A 158 -23.75 -30.50 5.82
N ASN A 159 -23.91 -30.69 4.50
CA ASN A 159 -23.26 -31.73 3.71
C ASN A 159 -22.23 -31.14 2.72
N THR A 160 -21.51 -30.07 3.09
CA THR A 160 -20.40 -29.55 2.28
C THR A 160 -19.13 -30.33 2.60
N THR A 161 -18.45 -30.84 1.58
CA THR A 161 -17.20 -31.59 1.73
C THR A 161 -16.04 -30.67 2.11
N GLU A 162 -14.99 -31.23 2.70
CA GLU A 162 -13.77 -30.46 3.02
C GLU A 162 -13.14 -29.85 1.75
N GLU A 163 -13.11 -30.59 0.65
CA GLU A 163 -12.59 -30.11 -0.64
C GLU A 163 -13.38 -28.90 -1.17
N GLU A 164 -14.71 -28.93 -1.09
CA GLU A 164 -15.56 -27.80 -1.48
C GLU A 164 -15.27 -26.55 -0.62
N LEU A 165 -15.01 -26.71 0.69
CA LEU A 165 -14.65 -25.59 1.57
C LEU A 165 -13.29 -25.00 1.19
N HIS A 166 -12.30 -25.83 0.87
CA HIS A 166 -11.02 -25.37 0.36
C HIS A 166 -11.17 -24.61 -0.96
N ALA A 167 -12.06 -25.08 -1.85
CA ALA A 167 -12.35 -24.43 -3.12
C ALA A 167 -13.01 -23.05 -2.95
N GLU A 168 -13.87 -22.88 -1.94
CA GLU A 168 -14.44 -21.58 -1.57
C GLU A 168 -13.37 -20.59 -1.10
N VAL A 169 -12.42 -21.03 -0.25
CA VAL A 169 -11.28 -20.19 0.17
C VAL A 169 -10.44 -19.77 -1.04
N CYS A 170 -10.01 -20.74 -1.86
CA CYS A 170 -9.17 -20.46 -3.03
C CYS A 170 -9.87 -19.53 -4.04
N TYR A 171 -11.19 -19.67 -4.19
CA TYR A 171 -11.99 -18.80 -5.03
C TYR A 171 -12.10 -17.37 -4.46
N ALA A 172 -12.28 -17.22 -3.15
CA ALA A 172 -12.30 -15.92 -2.49
C ALA A 172 -10.96 -15.19 -2.64
N GLU A 173 -9.84 -15.92 -2.58
CA GLU A 173 -8.49 -15.39 -2.87
C GLU A 173 -8.34 -14.95 -4.32
N CYS A 174 -8.74 -15.80 -5.27
CA CYS A 174 -8.77 -15.45 -6.70
C CYS A 174 -9.56 -14.15 -6.93
N LEU A 175 -10.71 -13.97 -6.29
CA LEU A 175 -11.51 -12.75 -6.43
C LEU A 175 -10.76 -11.51 -5.98
N LEU A 176 -10.06 -11.58 -4.84
CA LEU A 176 -9.31 -10.46 -4.28
C LEU A 176 -8.12 -10.09 -5.17
N GLN A 177 -7.35 -11.09 -5.57
CA GLN A 177 -6.20 -10.95 -6.47
C GLN A 177 -6.59 -10.41 -7.85
N ARG A 178 -7.68 -10.94 -8.42
CA ARG A 178 -8.24 -10.36 -9.66
C ARG A 178 -8.71 -8.93 -9.48
N ALA A 179 -9.24 -8.55 -8.31
CA ALA A 179 -9.64 -7.17 -8.06
C ALA A 179 -8.42 -6.24 -8.08
N ALA A 180 -7.33 -6.63 -7.42
CA ALA A 180 -6.06 -5.90 -7.44
C ALA A 180 -5.55 -5.70 -8.87
N LEU A 181 -5.45 -6.78 -9.66
CA LEU A 181 -5.04 -6.69 -11.07
C LEU A 181 -6.00 -5.84 -11.93
N THR A 182 -7.32 -5.91 -11.67
CA THR A 182 -8.31 -5.08 -12.39
C THR A 182 -8.05 -3.59 -12.14
N PHE A 183 -7.69 -3.21 -10.91
CA PHE A 183 -7.33 -1.83 -10.60
C PHE A 183 -6.02 -1.38 -11.26
N LEU A 184 -5.12 -2.31 -11.60
CA LEU A 184 -3.89 -1.98 -12.32
C LEU A 184 -4.07 -1.91 -13.84
N GLN A 185 -4.94 -2.75 -14.41
CA GLN A 185 -5.09 -2.91 -15.86
C GLN A 185 -5.84 -1.77 -16.54
N ASP A 186 -6.86 -1.21 -15.88
CA ASP A 186 -7.80 -0.32 -16.55
C ASP A 186 -8.28 0.81 -15.63
N GLU A 187 -8.18 2.04 -16.12
CA GLU A 187 -8.50 3.27 -15.39
C GLU A 187 -9.99 3.65 -15.44
N ASN A 188 -10.81 2.91 -16.19
CA ASN A 188 -12.20 3.29 -16.37
C ASN A 188 -13.09 2.93 -15.15
N MET A 189 -14.19 3.69 -15.00
CA MET A 189 -15.15 3.54 -13.91
C MET A 189 -15.76 2.14 -13.85
N ILE A 190 -15.94 1.48 -15.01
CA ILE A 190 -16.53 0.14 -15.10
C ILE A 190 -15.61 -0.89 -14.45
N SER A 191 -14.31 -0.83 -14.73
CA SER A 191 -13.29 -1.69 -14.14
C SER A 191 -13.16 -1.45 -12.64
N PHE A 192 -13.27 -0.21 -12.17
CA PHE A 192 -13.35 0.10 -10.74
C PHE A 192 -14.57 -0.56 -10.05
N ILE A 193 -15.76 -0.46 -10.65
CA ILE A 193 -16.97 -1.11 -10.13
C ILE A 193 -16.82 -2.64 -10.12
N LYS A 194 -16.31 -3.22 -11.22
CA LYS A 194 -16.05 -4.67 -11.31
C LYS A 194 -15.08 -5.14 -10.24
N GLY A 195 -14.01 -4.40 -9.99
CA GLY A 195 -13.06 -4.66 -8.90
C GLY A 195 -13.75 -4.61 -7.54
N GLY A 196 -14.53 -3.56 -7.26
CA GLY A 196 -15.29 -3.43 -6.01
C GLY A 196 -16.27 -4.58 -5.75
N ILE A 197 -16.97 -5.06 -6.78
CA ILE A 197 -17.86 -6.23 -6.67
C ILE A 197 -17.07 -7.50 -6.30
N LYS A 198 -15.89 -7.71 -6.89
CA LYS A 198 -15.04 -8.86 -6.55
C LYS A 198 -14.58 -8.82 -5.09
N VAL A 199 -14.13 -7.66 -4.61
CA VAL A 199 -13.74 -7.45 -3.21
C VAL A 199 -14.91 -7.77 -2.27
N ARG A 200 -16.12 -7.27 -2.59
CA ARG A 200 -17.33 -7.56 -1.80
C ARG A 200 -17.66 -9.04 -1.76
N ASN A 201 -17.63 -9.71 -2.91
CA ASN A 201 -17.93 -11.13 -2.99
C ASN A 201 -16.91 -11.97 -2.20
N SER A 202 -15.61 -11.63 -2.31
CA SER A 202 -14.55 -12.26 -1.51
C SER A 202 -14.81 -12.10 -0.01
N TYR A 203 -15.10 -10.87 0.45
CA TYR A 203 -15.41 -10.60 1.86
C TYR A 203 -16.61 -11.40 2.36
N GLN A 204 -17.69 -11.45 1.57
CA GLN A 204 -18.90 -12.20 1.93
C GLN A 204 -18.62 -13.71 2.04
N THR A 205 -17.87 -14.28 1.09
CA THR A 205 -17.47 -15.69 1.15
C THR A 205 -16.66 -15.98 2.42
N TYR A 206 -15.69 -15.13 2.78
CA TYR A 206 -14.94 -15.33 4.03
C TYR A 206 -15.81 -15.28 5.28
N LYS A 207 -16.78 -14.36 5.35
CA LYS A 207 -17.73 -14.30 6.47
C LYS A 207 -18.58 -15.58 6.59
N GLU A 208 -19.03 -16.10 5.46
CA GLU A 208 -19.80 -17.35 5.41
C GLU A 208 -18.93 -18.53 5.87
N LEU A 209 -17.69 -18.64 5.39
CA LEU A 209 -16.75 -19.67 5.82
C LEU A 209 -16.37 -19.57 7.30
N HIS A 210 -16.22 -18.35 7.84
CA HIS A 210 -16.00 -18.14 9.27
C HIS A 210 -17.19 -18.59 10.11
N THR A 211 -18.42 -18.37 9.63
CA THR A 211 -19.63 -18.87 10.30
C THR A 211 -19.69 -20.40 10.27
N VAL A 212 -19.29 -21.03 9.16
CA VAL A 212 -19.18 -22.49 9.07
C VAL A 212 -18.14 -23.02 10.06
N LEU A 213 -16.97 -22.39 10.15
CA LEU A 213 -15.90 -22.76 11.07
C LEU A 213 -16.35 -22.73 12.54
N GLN A 214 -17.21 -21.77 12.90
CA GLN A 214 -17.77 -21.63 14.25
C GLN A 214 -18.99 -22.52 14.52
N SER A 215 -19.49 -23.23 13.51
CA SER A 215 -20.72 -24.01 13.63
C SER A 215 -20.48 -25.33 14.38
N PRO A 216 -21.29 -25.69 15.40
CA PRO A 216 -21.10 -26.92 16.17
C PRO A 216 -21.33 -28.22 15.38
N GLY A 217 -21.90 -28.12 14.18
CA GLY A 217 -22.12 -29.25 13.27
C GLY A 217 -21.03 -29.43 12.21
N TYR A 218 -19.98 -28.60 12.21
CA TYR A 218 -18.84 -28.76 11.32
C TYR A 218 -17.92 -29.87 11.85
N THR A 219 -17.46 -30.74 10.96
CA THR A 219 -16.56 -31.84 11.29
C THR A 219 -15.20 -31.58 10.67
N HIS A 220 -14.15 -31.72 11.48
CA HIS A 220 -12.78 -31.49 11.05
C HIS A 220 -12.32 -32.67 10.18
N GLY A 221 -11.95 -32.39 8.93
CA GLY A 221 -11.26 -33.35 8.06
C GLY A 221 -9.75 -33.34 8.29
N ASP A 222 -9.04 -34.15 7.50
CA ASP A 222 -7.59 -34.33 7.63
C ASP A 222 -6.80 -33.05 7.31
N ASN A 223 -7.37 -32.14 6.49
CA ASN A 223 -6.70 -30.92 6.04
C ASN A 223 -7.27 -29.66 6.72
N HIS A 224 -8.03 -29.82 7.81
CA HIS A 224 -8.75 -28.74 8.47
C HIS A 224 -7.89 -27.51 8.79
N GLY A 225 -6.67 -27.68 9.30
CA GLY A 225 -5.80 -26.55 9.63
C GLY A 225 -5.52 -25.64 8.43
N HIS A 226 -5.38 -26.20 7.22
CA HIS A 226 -5.21 -25.41 6.00
C HIS A 226 -6.45 -24.60 5.62
N PHE A 227 -7.64 -25.14 5.88
CA PHE A 227 -8.91 -24.44 5.71
C PHE A 227 -9.04 -23.30 6.73
N GLU A 228 -8.90 -23.63 8.02
CA GLU A 228 -8.98 -22.66 9.12
C GLU A 228 -7.97 -21.52 8.93
N GLY A 229 -6.71 -21.83 8.63
CA GLY A 229 -5.67 -20.85 8.35
C GLY A 229 -6.03 -19.92 7.19
N GLY A 230 -6.72 -20.42 6.16
CA GLY A 230 -7.21 -19.58 5.06
C GLY A 230 -8.38 -18.69 5.40
N VAL A 231 -9.32 -19.17 6.21
CA VAL A 231 -10.40 -18.35 6.74
C VAL A 231 -9.83 -17.23 7.64
N LYS A 232 -8.90 -17.57 8.53
CA LYS A 232 -8.19 -16.61 9.41
C LYS A 232 -7.45 -15.55 8.61
N LEU A 233 -6.73 -15.94 7.54
CA LEU A 233 -6.07 -14.99 6.62
C LEU A 233 -7.06 -13.98 6.05
N GLY A 234 -8.15 -14.46 5.44
CA GLY A 234 -9.14 -13.60 4.80
C GLY A 234 -9.87 -12.67 5.77
N ILE A 235 -10.40 -13.22 6.87
CA ILE A 235 -11.10 -12.46 7.90
C ILE A 235 -10.17 -11.43 8.55
N GLY A 236 -8.95 -11.84 8.88
CA GLY A 236 -7.94 -10.99 9.47
C GLY A 236 -7.55 -9.83 8.55
N ALA A 237 -7.25 -10.13 7.28
CA ALA A 237 -6.91 -9.13 6.27
C ALA A 237 -8.04 -8.12 6.05
N PHE A 238 -9.28 -8.56 5.87
CA PHE A 238 -10.41 -7.65 5.64
C PHE A 238 -10.67 -6.75 6.84
N ASN A 239 -10.70 -7.32 8.05
CA ASN A 239 -10.95 -6.53 9.26
C ASN A 239 -9.87 -5.48 9.48
N LEU A 240 -8.60 -5.87 9.32
CA LEU A 240 -7.47 -4.95 9.44
C LEU A 240 -7.54 -3.84 8.39
N MET A 241 -7.64 -4.19 7.11
CA MET A 241 -7.62 -3.20 6.02
C MET A 241 -8.82 -2.24 6.05
N ILE A 242 -10.01 -2.72 6.42
CA ILE A 242 -11.21 -1.87 6.54
C ILE A 242 -11.08 -0.92 7.74
N SER A 243 -10.57 -1.40 8.88
CA SER A 243 -10.40 -0.58 10.09
C SER A 243 -9.45 0.61 9.88
N MET A 244 -8.52 0.47 8.93
CA MET A 244 -7.55 1.49 8.58
C MET A 244 -8.08 2.56 7.64
N LEU A 245 -9.31 2.45 7.12
CA LEU A 245 -9.88 3.45 6.21
C LEU A 245 -10.30 4.74 6.94
N PRO A 246 -10.28 5.90 6.26
CA PRO A 246 -10.74 7.15 6.88
C PRO A 246 -12.20 7.05 7.29
N THR A 247 -12.59 7.68 8.41
CA THR A 247 -13.94 7.60 8.99
C THR A 247 -15.07 7.86 8.00
N ARG A 248 -14.90 8.80 7.05
CA ARG A 248 -15.91 9.10 6.01
C ARG A 248 -16.11 7.93 5.06
N THR A 249 -15.02 7.27 4.64
CA THR A 249 -15.07 6.11 3.75
C THR A 249 -15.62 4.90 4.50
N LEU A 250 -15.23 4.70 5.75
CA LEU A 250 -15.72 3.62 6.60
C LEU A 250 -17.26 3.66 6.72
N LYS A 251 -17.84 4.82 7.05
CA LYS A 251 -19.30 5.00 7.15
C LYS A 251 -20.06 4.62 5.87
N LEU A 252 -19.48 4.88 4.69
CA LEU A 252 -20.07 4.50 3.41
C LEU A 252 -19.99 2.99 3.16
N LEU A 253 -18.89 2.36 3.56
CA LEU A 253 -18.69 0.93 3.43
C LEU A 253 -19.53 0.12 4.43
N GLU A 254 -19.71 0.64 5.66
CA GLU A 254 -20.62 0.09 6.68
C GLU A 254 -22.06 0.04 6.19
N PHE A 255 -22.51 1.09 5.50
CA PHE A 255 -23.85 1.11 4.91
C PHE A 255 -24.08 -0.03 3.90
N VAL A 256 -23.04 -0.50 3.21
CA VAL A 256 -23.12 -1.61 2.23
C VAL A 256 -22.69 -2.96 2.82
N GLY A 257 -22.47 -3.04 4.14
CA GLY A 257 -22.24 -4.28 4.88
C GLY A 257 -20.79 -4.65 5.20
N PHE A 258 -19.83 -3.76 4.92
CA PHE A 258 -18.43 -3.93 5.36
C PHE A 258 -18.25 -3.41 6.78
N SER A 259 -17.51 -4.13 7.60
CA SER A 259 -17.14 -3.68 8.94
C SER A 259 -15.71 -4.11 9.19
N GLY A 260 -14.93 -3.27 9.87
CA GLY A 260 -13.54 -3.59 10.20
C GLY A 260 -13.29 -3.38 11.68
N ASN A 261 -12.75 -4.40 12.34
CA ASN A 261 -12.25 -4.31 13.70
C ASN A 261 -10.75 -4.64 13.69
N LYS A 262 -9.93 -3.65 14.06
CA LYS A 262 -8.47 -3.77 13.96
C LYS A 262 -7.94 -4.88 14.85
N GLU A 263 -8.34 -4.90 16.12
CA GLU A 263 -7.88 -5.82 17.15
C GLU A 263 -8.25 -7.26 16.79
N PHE A 264 -9.50 -7.48 16.37
CA PHE A 264 -9.95 -8.78 15.89
C PHE A 264 -9.21 -9.20 14.61
N GLY A 265 -8.97 -8.26 13.69
CA GLY A 265 -8.21 -8.52 12.47
C GLY A 265 -6.79 -9.01 12.77
N LEU A 266 -6.09 -8.32 13.68
CA LEU A 266 -4.75 -8.71 14.13
C LEU A 266 -4.77 -10.06 14.84
N GLN A 267 -5.72 -10.30 15.74
CA GLN A 267 -5.88 -11.58 16.43
C GLN A 267 -6.02 -12.76 15.45
N GLN A 268 -6.90 -12.63 14.45
CA GLN A 268 -7.11 -13.68 13.45
C GLN A 268 -5.85 -13.96 12.62
N LEU A 269 -5.11 -12.92 12.23
CA LEU A 269 -3.82 -13.10 11.55
C LEU A 269 -2.78 -13.78 12.46
N GLN A 270 -2.72 -13.40 13.74
CA GLN A 270 -1.81 -14.00 14.72
C GLN A 270 -2.08 -15.50 14.86
N GLU A 271 -3.33 -15.87 15.10
CA GLU A 271 -3.78 -17.26 15.20
C GLU A 271 -3.49 -18.03 13.90
N GLY A 272 -3.78 -17.44 12.74
CA GLY A 272 -3.52 -18.08 11.44
C GLY A 272 -2.02 -18.25 11.14
N SER A 273 -1.16 -17.42 11.75
CA SER A 273 0.30 -17.51 11.60
C SER A 273 0.96 -18.55 12.52
N ALA A 274 0.30 -18.95 13.61
CA ALA A 274 0.87 -19.84 14.62
C ALA A 274 0.95 -21.31 14.19
N GLU A 275 0.00 -21.74 13.36
CA GLU A 275 -0.02 -23.10 12.82
C GLU A 275 0.97 -23.26 11.64
N SER A 276 1.40 -24.49 11.33
CA SER A 276 2.26 -24.76 10.17
C SER A 276 1.44 -25.05 8.91
N THR A 277 0.59 -24.10 8.51
CA THR A 277 -0.28 -24.24 7.33
C THR A 277 0.33 -23.57 6.10
N PHE A 278 -0.21 -23.90 4.93
CA PHE A 278 0.14 -23.25 3.66
C PHE A 278 -0.02 -21.71 3.71
N ARG A 279 -1.01 -21.19 4.44
CA ARG A 279 -1.32 -19.75 4.51
C ARG A 279 -0.71 -19.04 5.71
N SER A 280 -0.07 -19.76 6.62
CA SER A 280 0.56 -19.18 7.81
C SER A 280 1.69 -18.21 7.46
N PHE A 281 2.43 -18.48 6.38
CA PHE A 281 3.39 -17.52 5.81
C PHE A 281 2.71 -16.21 5.38
N LEU A 282 1.57 -16.28 4.68
CA LEU A 282 0.86 -15.08 4.22
C LEU A 282 0.32 -14.25 5.38
N CYS A 283 -0.21 -14.90 6.43
CA CYS A 283 -0.61 -14.24 7.67
C CYS A 283 0.58 -13.50 8.31
N ASN A 284 1.72 -14.18 8.45
CA ASN A 284 2.93 -13.59 9.00
C ASN A 284 3.44 -12.42 8.15
N MET A 285 3.44 -12.53 6.81
CA MET A 285 3.82 -11.43 5.93
C MET A 285 2.88 -10.23 6.05
N LEU A 286 1.57 -10.45 6.20
CA LEU A 286 0.61 -9.37 6.42
C LEU A 286 0.86 -8.64 7.74
N LEU A 287 1.16 -9.39 8.81
CA LEU A 287 1.54 -8.83 10.10
C LEU A 287 2.86 -8.05 10.01
N LEU A 288 3.90 -8.59 9.37
CA LEU A 288 5.16 -7.88 9.16
C LEU A 288 4.95 -6.59 8.37
N CYS A 289 4.21 -6.63 7.26
CA CYS A 289 3.81 -5.44 6.50
C CYS A 289 3.04 -4.44 7.37
N TYR A 290 2.16 -4.92 8.25
CA TYR A 290 1.41 -4.09 9.16
C TYR A 290 2.34 -3.35 10.12
N HIS A 291 3.21 -4.07 10.83
CA HIS A 291 4.07 -3.52 11.88
C HIS A 291 5.24 -2.67 11.36
N THR A 292 5.75 -2.95 10.15
CA THR A 292 6.95 -2.27 9.59
C THR A 292 6.65 -1.21 8.54
N PHE A 293 5.49 -1.29 7.85
CA PHE A 293 5.10 -0.33 6.82
C PHE A 293 3.82 0.39 7.17
N MET A 294 2.72 -0.31 7.39
CA MET A 294 1.42 0.34 7.50
C MET A 294 1.29 1.20 8.76
N SER A 295 1.66 0.67 9.93
CA SER A 295 1.68 1.42 11.19
C SER A 295 2.71 2.56 11.14
N PHE A 296 3.88 2.29 10.56
CA PHE A 296 4.97 3.25 10.47
C PHE A 296 4.60 4.42 9.54
N ILE A 297 4.15 4.15 8.32
CA ILE A 297 3.87 5.14 7.27
C ILE A 297 2.55 5.88 7.54
N LEU A 298 1.48 5.16 7.87
CA LEU A 298 0.15 5.77 8.05
C LEU A 298 -0.11 6.25 9.49
N GLY A 299 0.64 5.72 10.46
CA GLY A 299 0.57 6.12 11.87
C GLY A 299 1.58 7.21 12.25
N THR A 300 1.88 7.29 13.54
CA THR A 300 2.77 8.31 14.13
C THR A 300 4.26 7.98 13.99
N GLY A 301 4.63 6.94 13.24
CA GLY A 301 6.01 6.47 13.07
C GLY A 301 6.53 5.57 14.20
N GLU A 302 5.72 5.33 15.24
CA GLU A 302 5.96 4.30 16.24
C GLU A 302 5.53 2.93 15.66
N GLY A 303 6.45 2.25 14.98
CA GLY A 303 6.25 0.85 14.59
C GLY A 303 6.35 -0.08 15.80
N ASP A 304 5.62 -1.20 15.78
CA ASP A 304 5.75 -2.25 16.79
C ASP A 304 6.89 -3.19 16.37
N VAL A 305 8.12 -2.72 16.63
CA VAL A 305 9.34 -3.37 16.17
C VAL A 305 9.53 -4.72 16.87
N GLU A 306 9.17 -4.82 18.15
CA GLU A 306 9.36 -6.05 18.92
C GLU A 306 8.50 -7.19 18.37
N ASP A 307 7.24 -6.91 18.04
CA ASP A 307 6.37 -7.93 17.45
C ASP A 307 6.81 -8.28 16.02
N ALA A 308 7.27 -7.31 15.23
CA ALA A 308 7.86 -7.58 13.92
C ALA A 308 9.10 -8.49 14.02
N GLU A 309 10.00 -8.25 14.98
CA GLU A 309 11.16 -9.10 15.23
C GLU A 309 10.74 -10.52 15.61
N LYS A 310 9.84 -10.68 16.58
CA LYS A 310 9.34 -12.01 17.00
C LYS A 310 8.76 -12.80 15.83
N LEU A 311 7.98 -12.14 14.97
CA LEU A 311 7.38 -12.76 13.77
C LEU A 311 8.44 -13.19 12.75
N LEU A 312 9.52 -12.42 12.60
CA LEU A 312 10.54 -12.65 11.57
C LEU A 312 11.59 -13.70 11.97
N GLN A 313 11.97 -13.77 13.26
CA GLN A 313 13.08 -14.61 13.73
C GLN A 313 12.98 -16.10 13.31
N PRO A 314 11.81 -16.79 13.41
CA PRO A 314 11.69 -18.18 12.97
C PRO A 314 12.00 -18.35 11.48
N TYR A 315 11.62 -17.38 10.65
CA TYR A 315 11.84 -17.42 9.21
C TYR A 315 13.30 -17.13 8.83
N LEU A 316 13.98 -16.22 9.54
CA LEU A 316 15.42 -16.02 9.33
C LEU A 316 16.23 -17.27 9.70
N LYS A 317 15.82 -18.02 10.74
CA LYS A 317 16.45 -19.30 11.08
C LYS A 317 16.23 -20.36 10.01
N LYS A 318 15.01 -20.45 9.46
CA LYS A 318 14.63 -21.45 8.45
C LYS A 318 15.17 -21.11 7.05
N TYR A 319 15.21 -19.82 6.70
CA TYR A 319 15.56 -19.29 5.39
C TYR A 319 16.61 -18.16 5.52
N PRO A 320 17.84 -18.47 5.96
CA PRO A 320 18.85 -17.45 6.28
C PRO A 320 19.27 -16.57 5.10
N LYS A 321 19.03 -17.03 3.87
CA LYS A 321 19.27 -16.26 2.63
C LYS A 321 17.99 -15.88 1.90
N GLY A 322 16.80 -16.13 2.46
CA GLY A 322 15.55 -15.78 1.80
C GLY A 322 15.40 -14.26 1.67
N SER A 323 15.29 -13.75 0.45
CA SER A 323 15.33 -12.31 0.16
C SER A 323 14.22 -11.53 0.85
N ILE A 324 13.01 -12.13 0.94
CA ILE A 324 11.88 -11.54 1.65
C ILE A 324 12.24 -11.27 3.12
N PHE A 325 12.87 -12.23 3.79
CA PHE A 325 13.18 -12.14 5.21
C PHE A 325 14.38 -11.24 5.48
N LEU A 326 15.39 -11.25 4.60
CA LEU A 326 16.51 -10.32 4.68
C LEU A 326 16.06 -8.86 4.49
N PHE A 327 15.14 -8.62 3.55
CA PHE A 327 14.52 -7.30 3.36
C PHE A 327 13.80 -6.82 4.63
N PHE A 328 12.93 -7.65 5.23
CA PHE A 328 12.27 -7.27 6.49
C PHE A 328 13.25 -7.11 7.65
N ALA A 329 14.34 -7.88 7.70
CA ALA A 329 15.38 -7.70 8.71
C ALA A 329 16.05 -6.33 8.59
N GLY A 330 16.41 -5.92 7.37
CA GLY A 330 16.94 -4.58 7.11
C GLY A 330 15.95 -3.49 7.47
N ARG A 331 14.67 -3.66 7.10
CA ARG A 331 13.61 -2.70 7.41
C ARG A 331 13.38 -2.52 8.91
N ILE A 332 13.45 -3.59 9.69
CA ILE A 332 13.37 -3.55 11.15
C ILE A 332 14.54 -2.76 11.74
N GLU A 333 15.78 -3.03 11.30
CA GLU A 333 16.96 -2.29 11.77
C GLU A 333 16.90 -0.81 11.37
N GLU A 334 16.37 -0.49 10.20
CA GLU A 334 16.15 0.89 9.77
C GLU A 334 15.18 1.62 10.71
N ILE A 335 14.02 1.02 11.03
CA ILE A 335 13.03 1.63 11.94
C ILE A 335 13.63 1.83 13.36
N LYS A 336 14.55 0.95 13.78
CA LYS A 336 15.29 1.08 15.04
C LYS A 336 16.32 2.21 15.04
N GLY A 337 16.65 2.76 13.87
CA GLY A 337 17.73 3.74 13.70
C GLY A 337 19.12 3.10 13.50
N ASN A 338 19.22 1.77 13.47
CA ASN A 338 20.47 1.04 13.30
C ASN A 338 20.90 1.00 11.83
N LEU A 339 21.22 2.16 11.26
CA LEU A 339 21.37 2.34 9.80
C LEU A 339 22.46 1.47 9.18
N ASP A 340 23.60 1.29 9.85
CA ASP A 340 24.69 0.46 9.31
C ASP A 340 24.30 -1.03 9.26
N ALA A 341 23.55 -1.50 10.25
CA ALA A 341 22.99 -2.86 10.24
C ALA A 341 21.91 -3.01 9.16
N ALA A 342 21.06 -2.00 8.98
CA ALA A 342 20.05 -1.98 7.93
C ALA A 342 20.70 -2.06 6.53
N ILE A 343 21.71 -1.22 6.26
CA ILE A 343 22.47 -1.22 5.00
C ILE A 343 23.05 -2.61 4.73
N ALA A 344 23.75 -3.20 5.71
CA ALA A 344 24.35 -4.52 5.55
C ALA A 344 23.31 -5.61 5.21
N ARG A 345 22.11 -5.55 5.82
CA ARG A 345 21.02 -6.50 5.52
C ARG A 345 20.42 -6.31 4.13
N PHE A 346 20.26 -5.08 3.68
CA PHE A 346 19.77 -4.79 2.34
C PHE A 346 20.78 -5.19 1.26
N GLU A 347 22.08 -4.98 1.51
CA GLU A 347 23.15 -5.47 0.64
C GLU A 347 23.19 -7.00 0.61
N GLU A 348 23.10 -7.67 1.77
CA GLU A 348 22.99 -9.13 1.86
C GLU A 348 21.79 -9.68 1.09
N CYS A 349 20.64 -8.99 1.14
CA CYS A 349 19.44 -9.33 0.37
C CYS A 349 19.69 -9.25 -1.14
N CYS A 350 20.39 -8.20 -1.60
CA CYS A 350 20.76 -8.05 -2.99
C CYS A 350 21.72 -9.15 -3.47
N GLU A 351 22.65 -9.57 -2.64
CA GLU A 351 23.60 -10.64 -2.95
C GLU A 351 22.94 -12.03 -2.98
N ALA A 352 21.88 -12.25 -2.20
CA ALA A 352 21.27 -13.55 -2.01
C ALA A 352 20.62 -14.17 -3.27
N GLN A 353 20.28 -13.36 -4.28
CA GLN A 353 19.71 -13.82 -5.55
C GLN A 353 19.87 -12.76 -6.66
N GLN A 354 19.86 -13.17 -7.93
CA GLN A 354 19.98 -12.26 -9.09
C GLN A 354 18.82 -12.39 -10.10
N GLN A 355 17.88 -13.33 -9.87
CA GLN A 355 16.80 -13.62 -10.80
C GLN A 355 15.69 -12.56 -10.75
N TRP A 356 15.29 -12.15 -9.55
CA TRP A 356 14.21 -11.20 -9.30
C TRP A 356 14.80 -9.88 -8.80
N LYS A 357 15.27 -9.05 -9.74
CA LYS A 357 15.84 -7.71 -9.47
C LYS A 357 14.89 -6.79 -8.70
N GLN A 358 13.60 -7.09 -8.69
CA GLN A 358 12.60 -6.30 -7.97
C GLN A 358 12.81 -6.36 -6.46
N PHE A 359 13.34 -7.47 -5.92
CA PHE A 359 13.79 -7.50 -4.52
C PHE A 359 14.95 -6.53 -4.28
N HIS A 360 15.87 -6.39 -5.25
CA HIS A 360 16.94 -5.39 -5.18
C HIS A 360 16.36 -3.99 -5.23
N HIS A 361 15.37 -3.72 -6.07
CA HIS A 361 14.72 -2.41 -6.14
C HIS A 361 14.06 -2.01 -4.83
N MET A 362 13.43 -2.95 -4.11
CA MET A 362 12.92 -2.69 -2.77
C MET A 362 14.07 -2.34 -1.81
N CYS A 363 15.19 -3.07 -1.86
CA CYS A 363 16.38 -2.75 -1.06
C CYS A 363 16.99 -1.39 -1.43
N TYR A 364 17.08 -1.05 -2.72
CA TYR A 364 17.61 0.23 -3.19
C TYR A 364 16.76 1.41 -2.70
N TRP A 365 15.45 1.23 -2.58
CA TRP A 365 14.58 2.24 -2.00
C TRP A 365 14.92 2.50 -0.53
N GLU A 366 15.10 1.46 0.28
CA GLU A 366 15.46 1.63 1.69
C GLU A 366 16.92 2.07 1.88
N LEU A 367 17.85 1.60 1.04
CA LEU A 367 19.25 2.05 1.02
C LEU A 367 19.35 3.54 0.70
N MET A 368 18.57 4.03 -0.27
CA MET A 368 18.45 5.46 -0.56
C MET A 368 18.10 6.26 0.71
N TRP A 369 17.13 5.79 1.51
CA TRP A 369 16.76 6.43 2.77
C TRP A 369 17.83 6.30 3.85
N CYS A 370 18.44 5.13 4.03
CA CYS A 370 19.54 4.94 4.97
C CYS A 370 20.70 5.93 4.71
N PHE A 371 21.11 6.08 3.44
CA PHE A 371 22.15 7.05 3.07
C PHE A 371 21.67 8.50 3.17
N THR A 372 20.38 8.77 2.96
CA THR A 372 19.76 10.09 3.23
C THR A 372 19.90 10.45 4.70
N TYR A 373 19.55 9.53 5.61
CA TYR A 373 19.63 9.74 7.04
C TYR A 373 21.07 9.96 7.54
N LYS A 374 22.06 9.36 6.87
CA LYS A 374 23.50 9.61 7.12
C LYS A 374 24.05 10.85 6.38
N ARG A 375 23.22 11.62 5.65
CA ARG A 375 23.62 12.74 4.77
C ARG A 375 24.65 12.37 3.68
N HIS A 376 24.73 11.09 3.32
CA HIS A 376 25.59 10.60 2.24
C HIS A 376 24.91 10.82 0.88
N TRP A 377 24.73 12.08 0.49
CA TRP A 377 23.91 12.49 -0.66
C TRP A 377 24.32 11.84 -1.98
N LYS A 378 25.62 11.58 -2.20
CA LYS A 378 26.12 10.91 -3.42
C LYS A 378 25.63 9.45 -3.51
N MET A 379 25.64 8.73 -2.39
CA MET A 379 25.13 7.35 -2.33
C MET A 379 23.62 7.31 -2.44
N ALA A 380 22.92 8.25 -1.77
CA ALA A 380 21.47 8.37 -1.91
C ALA A 380 21.06 8.68 -3.37
N TYR A 381 21.80 9.56 -4.06
CA TYR A 381 21.63 9.82 -5.49
C TYR A 381 21.85 8.56 -6.33
N PHE A 382 22.91 7.79 -6.05
CA PHE A 382 23.20 6.55 -6.79
C PHE A 382 22.02 5.58 -6.77
N TYR A 383 21.43 5.31 -5.60
CA TYR A 383 20.27 4.43 -5.51
C TYR A 383 19.00 5.04 -6.14
N ALA A 384 18.79 6.36 -6.02
CA ALA A 384 17.70 7.04 -6.71
C ALA A 384 17.86 6.96 -8.24
N ASP A 385 19.09 7.02 -8.74
CA ASP A 385 19.43 6.88 -10.16
C ASP A 385 19.16 5.47 -10.68
N LEU A 386 19.62 4.44 -9.96
CA LEU A 386 19.29 3.03 -10.27
C LEU A 386 17.77 2.81 -10.33
N LEU A 387 17.03 3.28 -9.34
CA LEU A 387 15.57 3.18 -9.32
C LEU A 387 14.92 3.94 -10.49
N SER A 388 15.40 5.15 -10.80
CA SER A 388 14.88 5.94 -11.91
C SER A 388 15.06 5.25 -13.26
N LYS A 389 16.14 4.48 -13.43
CA LYS A 389 16.45 3.73 -14.66
C LYS A 389 15.68 2.42 -14.71
N GLU A 390 15.70 1.65 -13.63
CA GLU A 390 15.24 0.26 -13.65
C GLU A 390 13.81 0.03 -13.18
N ASN A 391 13.31 0.83 -12.23
CA ASN A 391 12.02 0.58 -11.59
C ASN A 391 10.88 1.39 -12.24
N SER A 392 9.78 0.74 -12.59
CA SER A 392 8.64 1.32 -13.32
C SER A 392 7.53 1.91 -12.45
N TRP A 393 7.65 1.88 -11.12
CA TRP A 393 6.53 2.14 -10.21
C TRP A 393 6.29 3.63 -9.91
N SER A 394 7.35 4.42 -9.67
CA SER A 394 7.20 5.86 -9.40
C SER A 394 8.32 6.71 -9.99
N LYS A 395 8.39 6.75 -11.33
CA LYS A 395 9.44 7.46 -12.08
C LYS A 395 9.56 8.93 -11.68
N ALA A 396 8.44 9.62 -11.44
CA ALA A 396 8.48 11.03 -11.04
C ALA A 396 9.08 11.23 -9.64
N THR A 397 8.81 10.32 -8.70
CA THR A 397 9.40 10.37 -7.34
C THR A 397 10.91 10.12 -7.41
N TYR A 398 11.37 9.13 -8.18
CA TYR A 398 12.81 8.84 -8.30
C TYR A 398 13.56 10.01 -8.93
N ALA A 399 13.05 10.60 -10.01
CA ALA A 399 13.65 11.79 -10.64
C ALA A 399 13.67 13.00 -9.70
N TYR A 400 12.59 13.21 -8.92
CA TYR A 400 12.55 14.26 -7.90
C TYR A 400 13.62 14.04 -6.83
N MET A 401 13.78 12.82 -6.31
CA MET A 401 14.79 12.51 -5.30
C MET A 401 16.22 12.69 -5.85
N LYS A 402 16.50 12.28 -7.10
CA LYS A 402 17.78 12.60 -7.75
C LYS A 402 18.08 14.10 -7.75
N GLY A 403 17.12 14.90 -8.21
CA GLY A 403 17.25 16.36 -8.23
C GLY A 403 17.42 16.94 -6.82
N ALA A 404 16.70 16.38 -5.84
CA ALA A 404 16.80 16.77 -4.45
C ALA A 404 18.19 16.50 -3.87
N TYR A 405 18.79 15.32 -4.11
CA TYR A 405 20.14 15.02 -3.63
C TYR A 405 21.21 15.88 -4.31
N LEU A 406 21.12 16.09 -5.64
CA LEU A 406 22.04 17.00 -6.32
C LEU A 406 21.95 18.43 -5.77
N SER A 407 20.76 18.88 -5.36
CA SER A 407 20.61 20.22 -4.76
C SER A 407 21.26 20.39 -3.39
N MET A 408 21.59 19.28 -2.71
CA MET A 408 22.30 19.27 -1.42
C MET A 408 23.83 19.18 -1.56
N LEU A 409 24.34 18.97 -2.77
CA LEU A 409 25.77 18.86 -3.02
C LEU A 409 26.41 20.24 -3.26
N THR A 410 27.73 20.30 -3.07
CA THR A 410 28.52 21.48 -3.47
C THR A 410 28.55 21.61 -4.99
N ALA A 411 28.86 22.80 -5.50
CA ALA A 411 28.99 23.03 -6.94
C ALA A 411 30.06 22.10 -7.56
N ASP A 412 31.19 21.91 -6.88
CA ASP A 412 32.29 21.05 -7.33
C ASP A 412 31.88 19.58 -7.35
N ASP A 413 31.17 19.11 -6.32
CA ASP A 413 30.67 17.74 -6.29
C ASP A 413 29.67 17.46 -7.42
N CYS A 414 28.85 18.45 -7.79
CA CYS A 414 27.88 18.33 -8.87
C CYS A 414 28.55 18.10 -10.23
N LEU A 415 29.79 18.59 -10.45
CA LEU A 415 30.52 18.40 -11.70
C LEU A 415 30.81 16.93 -12.02
N THR A 416 30.77 16.05 -11.02
CA THR A 416 30.95 14.61 -11.19
C THR A 416 29.73 13.91 -11.79
N PHE A 417 28.60 14.62 -11.92
CA PHE A 417 27.34 14.09 -12.41
C PHE A 417 26.98 14.69 -13.78
N GLY A 418 26.45 13.86 -14.68
CA GLY A 418 26.07 14.27 -16.04
C GLY A 418 24.71 15.00 -16.14
N GLU A 419 24.10 15.33 -15.01
CA GLU A 419 22.78 15.94 -14.90
C GLU A 419 22.81 17.01 -13.79
N THR A 420 21.86 17.95 -13.84
CA THR A 420 21.72 18.98 -12.80
C THR A 420 20.40 18.82 -12.05
N ALA A 421 20.33 19.33 -10.82
CA ALA A 421 19.08 19.41 -10.07
C ALA A 421 17.98 20.12 -10.88
N PHE A 422 18.35 21.20 -11.56
CA PHE A 422 17.46 21.98 -12.43
C PHE A 422 16.84 21.14 -13.55
N THR A 423 17.66 20.43 -14.32
CA THR A 423 17.18 19.59 -15.42
C THR A 423 16.28 18.46 -14.93
N LEU A 424 16.63 17.86 -13.79
CA LEU A 424 15.85 16.77 -13.20
C LEU A 424 14.48 17.25 -12.70
N PHE A 425 14.42 18.36 -11.94
CA PHE A 425 13.15 18.90 -11.47
C PHE A 425 12.21 19.28 -12.61
N ARG A 426 12.73 19.84 -13.71
CA ARG A 426 11.92 20.16 -14.91
C ARG A 426 11.29 18.93 -15.57
N GLN A 427 11.91 17.75 -15.46
CA GLN A 427 11.39 16.51 -16.03
C GLN A 427 10.26 15.89 -15.18
N VAL A 428 10.25 16.13 -13.86
CA VAL A 428 9.32 15.49 -12.91
C VAL A 428 7.83 15.55 -13.35
N PRO A 429 7.28 16.69 -13.82
CA PRO A 429 5.89 16.75 -14.29
C PRO A 429 5.57 15.81 -15.46
N GLY A 430 6.53 15.57 -16.35
CA GLY A 430 6.39 14.71 -17.52
C GLY A 430 6.50 13.21 -17.22
N LEU A 431 7.01 12.84 -16.05
CA LEU A 431 7.21 11.45 -15.62
C LEU A 431 6.03 10.89 -14.81
N LYS A 432 4.95 11.66 -14.67
CA LYS A 432 3.78 11.32 -13.87
C LYS A 432 3.13 10.04 -14.36
N GLN A 433 2.96 9.08 -13.47
CA GLN A 433 2.25 7.84 -13.76
C GLN A 433 0.86 7.86 -13.11
N LYS A 434 0.00 6.94 -13.55
CA LYS A 434 -1.31 6.70 -12.96
C LYS A 434 -1.43 5.23 -12.62
N ILE A 435 -2.02 4.96 -11.47
CA ILE A 435 -2.32 3.63 -10.96
C ILE A 435 -3.80 3.65 -10.58
N ALA A 436 -4.60 2.74 -11.13
CA ALA A 436 -6.06 2.75 -10.97
C ALA A 436 -6.71 4.10 -11.32
N GLY A 437 -6.24 4.74 -12.41
CA GLY A 437 -6.73 6.05 -12.86
C GLY A 437 -6.34 7.23 -11.97
N LYS A 438 -5.54 7.00 -10.91
CA LYS A 438 -5.07 8.03 -9.99
C LYS A 438 -3.55 8.06 -9.94
N SER A 439 -2.96 9.24 -10.04
CA SER A 439 -1.53 9.38 -9.76
C SER A 439 -1.25 9.24 -8.28
N LEU A 440 -0.10 8.65 -7.98
CA LEU A 440 0.41 8.47 -6.64
C LEU A 440 0.45 9.82 -5.90
N PRO A 441 -0.02 9.88 -4.64
CA PRO A 441 0.00 11.12 -3.86
C PRO A 441 1.39 11.75 -3.77
N THR A 442 2.43 10.93 -3.63
CA THR A 442 3.83 11.34 -3.57
C THR A 442 4.32 11.94 -4.88
N GLU A 443 3.93 11.40 -6.04
CA GLU A 443 4.22 12.02 -7.33
C GLU A 443 3.51 13.36 -7.49
N LYS A 444 2.24 13.45 -7.09
CA LYS A 444 1.52 14.74 -7.12
C LYS A 444 2.21 15.80 -6.25
N PHE A 445 2.74 15.38 -5.10
CA PHE A 445 3.55 16.23 -4.23
C PHE A 445 4.83 16.68 -4.94
N ALA A 446 5.66 15.73 -5.39
CA ALA A 446 6.91 15.99 -6.10
C ALA A 446 6.72 16.93 -7.31
N ILE A 447 5.68 16.67 -8.12
CA ILE A 447 5.32 17.52 -9.27
C ILE A 447 4.96 18.93 -8.82
N ARG A 448 4.18 19.08 -7.75
CA ARG A 448 3.80 20.40 -7.23
C ARG A 448 5.03 21.18 -6.80
N LYS A 449 5.95 20.56 -6.06
CA LYS A 449 7.21 21.18 -5.62
C LYS A 449 8.12 21.49 -6.80
N ALA A 450 8.19 20.63 -7.80
CA ALA A 450 9.03 20.81 -8.98
C ALA A 450 8.55 21.92 -9.94
N ARG A 451 7.27 22.33 -9.88
CA ARG A 451 6.72 23.38 -10.76
C ARG A 451 7.49 24.70 -10.71
N ARG A 452 8.09 25.06 -9.57
CA ARG A 452 8.89 26.30 -9.47
C ARG A 452 10.13 26.30 -10.36
N TYR A 453 10.56 25.12 -10.83
CA TYR A 453 11.67 24.97 -11.77
C TYR A 453 11.28 25.18 -13.24
N LEU A 454 9.99 25.36 -13.54
CA LEU A 454 9.54 25.65 -14.91
C LEU A 454 9.79 27.11 -15.33
N SER A 455 10.01 28.01 -14.36
CA SER A 455 10.45 29.39 -14.61
C SER A 455 11.83 29.42 -15.28
N GLU A 456 12.11 30.46 -16.08
CA GLU A 456 13.44 30.72 -16.66
C GLU A 456 14.51 30.91 -15.58
N SER A 457 14.18 31.65 -14.52
CA SER A 457 15.01 31.83 -13.33
C SER A 457 14.30 31.20 -12.13
N PRO A 458 14.55 29.92 -11.85
CA PRO A 458 13.86 29.21 -10.78
C PRO A 458 14.41 29.57 -9.40
N ILE A 459 13.55 29.55 -8.40
CA ILE A 459 13.95 29.72 -7.00
C ILE A 459 14.14 28.32 -6.40
N PRO A 460 15.35 27.96 -5.93
CA PRO A 460 15.64 26.61 -5.44
C PRO A 460 14.80 26.19 -4.23
N LEU A 461 14.57 24.89 -4.09
CA LEU A 461 14.04 24.27 -2.87
C LEU A 461 15.08 24.38 -1.74
N PRO A 462 14.69 24.73 -0.50
CA PRO A 462 15.66 24.95 0.59
C PRO A 462 16.29 23.65 1.10
N ALA A 463 15.51 22.59 1.34
CA ALA A 463 15.99 21.30 1.81
C ALA A 463 15.10 20.12 1.31
N PRO A 464 15.05 19.86 -0.02
CA PRO A 464 14.04 18.97 -0.58
C PRO A 464 14.11 17.50 -0.11
N PRO A 465 15.27 16.87 0.18
CA PRO A 465 15.27 15.52 0.76
C PRO A 465 14.67 15.50 2.16
N LEU A 466 14.94 16.52 2.99
CA LEU A 466 14.46 16.62 4.36
C LEU A 466 12.94 16.88 4.44
N GLU A 467 12.38 17.61 3.47
CA GLU A 467 10.92 17.73 3.28
C GLU A 467 10.30 16.37 2.94
N MET A 468 10.94 15.59 2.06
CA MET A 468 10.48 14.24 1.72
C MET A 468 10.67 13.25 2.89
N MET A 469 11.71 13.39 3.71
CA MET A 469 11.88 12.60 4.93
C MET A 469 10.69 12.75 5.86
N TYR A 470 10.16 13.98 6.02
CA TYR A 470 8.94 14.20 6.81
C TYR A 470 7.76 13.41 6.24
N ILE A 471 7.59 13.45 4.91
CA ILE A 471 6.54 12.69 4.25
C ILE A 471 6.68 11.20 4.49
N TRP A 472 7.87 10.65 4.73
CA TRP A 472 8.07 9.22 4.99
C TRP A 472 8.29 8.86 6.46
N ASN A 473 8.00 9.79 7.40
CA ASN A 473 8.25 9.62 8.84
C ASN A 473 9.72 9.40 9.21
N GLY A 474 10.67 9.81 8.36
CA GLY A 474 12.11 9.65 8.58
C GLY A 474 12.65 10.34 9.83
N TYR A 475 11.98 11.39 10.32
CA TYR A 475 12.34 12.06 11.59
C TYR A 475 12.24 11.12 12.80
N THR A 476 11.32 10.14 12.76
CA THR A 476 11.20 9.14 13.84
C THR A 476 12.35 8.12 13.85
N VAL A 477 12.99 7.91 12.69
CA VAL A 477 14.18 7.05 12.54
C VAL A 477 15.43 7.78 13.05
N ILE A 478 15.72 8.97 12.50
CA ILE A 478 16.89 9.74 12.95
C ILE A 478 16.77 10.15 14.41
N GLY A 479 15.55 10.37 14.91
CA GLY A 479 15.29 10.74 16.32
C GLY A 479 15.70 9.70 17.35
N LYS A 480 16.08 8.48 16.92
CA LYS A 480 16.69 7.45 17.78
C LYS A 480 18.16 7.73 18.09
N HIS A 481 18.81 8.57 17.29
CA HIS A 481 20.23 8.89 17.36
C HIS A 481 20.43 10.41 17.36
N LYS A 482 21.04 10.91 18.45
CA LYS A 482 21.24 12.34 18.65
C LYS A 482 22.11 12.95 17.55
N ASP A 483 23.19 12.29 17.18
CA ASP A 483 24.13 12.70 16.13
C ASP A 483 23.44 12.86 14.78
N LEU A 484 22.63 11.88 14.35
CA LEU A 484 21.87 11.98 13.10
C LEU A 484 20.90 13.16 13.09
N THR A 485 20.24 13.41 14.22
CA THR A 485 19.27 14.50 14.34
C THR A 485 19.94 15.88 14.37
N GLU A 486 21.06 16.01 15.10
CA GLU A 486 21.88 17.23 15.13
C GLU A 486 22.44 17.56 13.74
N ASP A 487 22.90 16.54 13.02
CA ASP A 487 23.40 16.70 11.66
C ASP A 487 22.30 17.17 10.69
N MET A 488 21.06 16.69 10.83
CA MET A 488 19.94 17.20 10.04
C MET A 488 19.57 18.63 10.41
N LEU A 489 19.58 18.97 11.70
CA LEU A 489 19.35 20.33 12.17
C LEU A 489 20.37 21.30 11.59
N LYS A 490 21.65 20.92 11.57
CA LYS A 490 22.72 21.71 10.93
C LYS A 490 22.45 21.98 9.44
N THR A 491 21.99 20.97 8.70
CA THR A 491 21.59 21.16 7.29
C THR A 491 20.43 22.15 7.14
N LEU A 492 19.46 22.14 8.07
CA LEU A 492 18.36 23.10 8.08
C LEU A 492 18.81 24.52 8.45
N ASP A 493 19.83 24.65 9.32
CA ASP A 493 20.44 25.94 9.65
C ASP A 493 21.19 26.53 8.45
N GLU A 494 21.95 25.72 7.72
CA GLU A 494 22.60 26.12 6.48
C GLU A 494 21.58 26.58 5.42
N ALA A 495 20.46 25.85 5.28
CA ALA A 495 19.37 26.23 4.38
C ALA A 495 18.68 27.53 4.81
N GLN A 496 18.48 27.75 6.11
CA GLN A 496 17.92 28.99 6.65
C GLN A 496 18.85 30.19 6.39
N ALA A 497 20.14 30.06 6.66
CA ALA A 497 21.11 31.11 6.40
C ALA A 497 21.14 31.51 4.92
N LYS A 498 21.06 30.52 4.02
CA LYS A 498 20.96 30.77 2.57
C LYS A 498 19.67 31.52 2.21
N LEU A 499 18.54 31.14 2.79
CA LEU A 499 17.25 31.80 2.58
C LEU A 499 17.27 33.26 3.07
N ASP A 500 17.86 33.51 4.24
CA ASP A 500 17.93 34.85 4.84
C ASP A 500 18.88 35.79 4.10
N SER A 501 19.95 35.23 3.50
CA SER A 501 20.88 35.99 2.65
C SER A 501 20.33 36.29 1.24
N SER A 502 19.27 35.60 0.82
CA SER A 502 18.69 35.75 -0.51
C SER A 502 17.61 36.85 -0.53
N PRO A 503 17.40 37.53 -1.67
CA PRO A 503 16.29 38.46 -1.81
C PRO A 503 14.94 37.78 -1.52
N ARG A 504 14.02 38.51 -0.88
CA ARG A 504 12.66 38.01 -0.66
C ARG A 504 11.99 37.70 -2.00
N THR A 505 11.33 36.55 -2.05
CA THR A 505 10.59 36.07 -3.21
C THR A 505 9.16 35.73 -2.83
N GLU A 506 8.35 35.35 -3.82
CA GLU A 506 6.99 34.89 -3.57
C GLU A 506 6.90 33.60 -2.74
N PHE A 507 7.99 32.82 -2.64
CA PHE A 507 8.06 31.57 -1.88
C PHE A 507 8.65 31.76 -0.47
N SER A 508 9.15 32.95 -0.13
CA SER A 508 9.94 33.14 1.10
C SER A 508 9.19 32.76 2.39
N ILE A 509 7.90 33.07 2.51
CA ILE A 509 7.12 32.71 3.71
C ILE A 509 6.90 31.19 3.77
N ASP A 510 6.51 30.57 2.66
CA ASP A 510 6.33 29.12 2.55
C ASP A 510 7.62 28.37 2.88
N ASP A 511 8.77 28.79 2.33
CA ASP A 511 10.08 28.18 2.58
C ASP A 511 10.54 28.40 4.05
N GLN A 512 10.27 29.58 4.66
CA GLN A 512 10.53 29.83 6.09
C GLN A 512 9.67 28.94 7.00
N CYS A 513 8.39 28.78 6.67
CA CYS A 513 7.48 27.91 7.42
C CYS A 513 7.86 26.44 7.28
N LEU A 514 8.31 26.01 6.10
CA LEU A 514 8.86 24.67 5.89
C LEU A 514 10.08 24.43 6.78
N LEU A 515 11.08 25.31 6.73
CA LEU A 515 12.27 25.17 7.58
C LEU A 515 11.93 25.19 9.07
N SER A 516 10.97 26.03 9.48
CA SER A 516 10.47 26.06 10.86
C SER A 516 9.86 24.72 11.28
N LEU A 517 8.96 24.15 10.47
CA LEU A 517 8.37 22.84 10.74
C LEU A 517 9.45 21.75 10.90
N LEU A 518 10.41 21.70 9.97
CA LEU A 518 11.47 20.68 9.99
C LEU A 518 12.44 20.85 11.18
N LYS A 519 12.80 22.09 11.53
CA LYS A 519 13.60 22.39 12.73
C LYS A 519 12.87 22.00 14.00
N GLY A 520 11.57 22.31 14.09
CA GLY A 520 10.73 21.90 15.21
C GLY A 520 10.71 20.38 15.40
N LEU A 521 10.69 19.61 14.32
CA LEU A 521 10.81 18.14 14.38
C LEU A 521 12.17 17.67 14.93
N CYS A 522 13.28 18.23 14.46
CA CYS A 522 14.61 17.90 15.01
C CYS A 522 14.69 18.24 16.50
N LEU A 523 14.30 19.46 16.88
CA LEU A 523 14.33 19.93 18.27
C LEU A 523 13.43 19.09 19.18
N LYS A 524 12.26 18.70 18.69
CA LYS A 524 11.37 17.76 19.39
C LYS A 524 12.09 16.45 19.71
N HIS A 525 12.74 15.83 18.71
CA HIS A 525 13.46 14.57 18.90
C HIS A 525 14.74 14.72 19.73
N LEU A 526 15.36 15.90 19.75
CA LEU A 526 16.48 16.22 20.64
C LEU A 526 16.03 16.55 22.09
N GLY A 527 14.72 16.61 22.36
CA GLY A 527 14.17 16.94 23.67
C GLY A 527 14.08 18.44 23.98
N HIS A 528 14.36 19.31 23.01
CA HIS A 528 14.25 20.77 23.10
C HIS A 528 12.80 21.20 22.89
N ARG A 529 11.94 20.84 23.84
CA ARG A 529 10.48 20.92 23.71
C ARG A 529 9.95 22.33 23.49
N GLU A 530 10.43 23.31 24.26
CA GLU A 530 9.97 24.70 24.16
C GLU A 530 10.36 25.32 22.81
N GLU A 531 11.57 25.06 22.34
CA GLU A 531 12.05 25.53 21.04
C GLU A 531 11.27 24.87 19.89
N ALA A 532 10.97 23.57 20.00
CA ALA A 532 10.14 22.86 19.03
C ALA A 532 8.73 23.47 18.93
N GLU A 533 8.09 23.73 20.08
CA GLU A 533 6.78 24.36 20.16
C GLU A 533 6.78 25.78 19.59
N HIS A 534 7.85 26.55 19.84
CA HIS A 534 8.05 27.86 19.23
C HIS A 534 8.06 27.78 17.70
N TYR A 535 8.80 26.84 17.13
CA TYR A 535 8.87 26.66 15.68
C TYR A 535 7.54 26.21 15.05
N PHE A 536 6.78 25.31 15.71
CA PHE A 536 5.45 24.95 15.23
C PHE A 536 4.50 26.15 15.28
N THR A 537 4.54 26.92 16.37
CA THR A 537 3.74 28.15 16.52
C THR A 537 4.08 29.18 15.44
N LEU A 538 5.36 29.33 15.08
CA LEU A 538 5.79 30.24 14.03
C LEU A 538 5.13 29.92 12.67
N VAL A 539 4.93 28.65 12.34
CA VAL A 539 4.18 28.24 11.14
C VAL A 539 2.72 28.68 11.24
N LEU A 540 2.08 28.48 12.40
CA LEU A 540 0.67 28.85 12.62
C LEU A 540 0.47 30.37 12.54
N CYS A 541 1.39 31.16 13.12
CA CYS A 541 1.33 32.62 13.06
C CYS A 541 1.43 33.18 11.63
N ASN A 542 1.98 32.41 10.69
CA ASN A 542 2.11 32.79 9.29
C ASN A 542 1.07 32.16 8.37
N GLU A 543 0.05 31.47 8.90
CA GLU A 543 -0.97 30.75 8.13
C GLU A 543 -1.58 31.58 6.98
N THR A 544 -1.97 32.83 7.26
CA THR A 544 -2.63 33.70 6.27
C THR A 544 -1.70 34.21 5.17
N GLN A 545 -0.38 34.05 5.36
CA GLN A 545 0.65 34.50 4.42
C GLN A 545 1.19 33.36 3.54
N ILE A 546 0.92 32.09 3.88
CA ILE A 546 1.31 30.91 3.10
C ILE A 546 0.50 30.86 1.80
N LYS A 547 1.20 30.81 0.65
CA LYS A 547 0.57 30.89 -0.68
C LYS A 547 0.42 29.56 -1.40
N TYR A 548 1.32 28.61 -1.16
CA TYR A 548 1.47 27.42 -1.98
C TYR A 548 1.41 26.14 -1.17
N ASP A 549 2.18 26.07 -0.08
CA ASP A 549 2.38 24.87 0.73
C ASP A 549 1.41 24.82 1.92
N HIS A 550 0.12 24.90 1.62
CA HIS A 550 -0.96 24.85 2.62
C HIS A 550 -0.99 23.57 3.48
N TYR A 551 -0.20 22.56 3.13
CA TYR A 551 -0.05 21.37 3.97
C TYR A 551 0.75 21.67 5.26
N LEU A 552 1.55 22.74 5.30
CA LEU A 552 2.42 23.07 6.44
C LEU A 552 1.62 23.31 7.72
N VAL A 553 0.50 24.04 7.65
CA VAL A 553 -0.32 24.40 8.82
C VAL A 553 -0.95 23.18 9.51
N PRO A 554 -1.73 22.31 8.81
CA PRO A 554 -2.29 21.12 9.46
C PRO A 554 -1.22 20.14 9.95
N ASN A 555 -0.03 20.12 9.32
CA ASN A 555 1.08 19.30 9.78
C ASN A 555 1.78 19.91 11.01
N ALA A 556 1.92 21.24 11.11
CA ALA A 556 2.42 21.90 12.33
C ALA A 556 1.47 21.67 13.51
N LEU A 557 0.15 21.76 13.30
CA LEU A 557 -0.85 21.41 14.32
C LEU A 557 -0.75 19.95 14.76
N LEU A 558 -0.55 19.03 13.81
CA LEU A 558 -0.35 17.61 14.10
C LEU A 558 0.91 17.40 14.97
N GLU A 559 2.05 17.94 14.58
CA GLU A 559 3.31 17.75 15.30
C GLU A 559 3.31 18.43 16.67
N HIS A 560 2.70 19.62 16.77
CA HIS A 560 2.47 20.29 18.05
C HIS A 560 1.54 19.46 18.94
N GLY A 561 0.44 18.93 18.40
CA GLY A 561 -0.45 18.04 19.14
C GLY A 561 0.26 16.78 19.65
N LEU A 562 1.13 16.18 18.83
CA LEU A 562 1.96 15.03 19.25
C LEU A 562 2.94 15.41 20.35
N LEU A 563 3.59 16.57 20.26
CA LEU A 563 4.46 17.10 21.31
C LEU A 563 3.69 17.33 22.63
N CYS A 564 2.46 17.86 22.55
CA CYS A 564 1.58 18.02 23.70
C CYS A 564 1.25 16.67 24.35
N LEU A 565 0.98 15.62 23.56
CA LEU A 565 0.75 14.26 24.10
C LEU A 565 1.99 13.72 24.83
N GLU A 566 3.19 13.91 24.29
CA GLU A 566 4.44 13.50 24.93
C GLU A 566 4.70 14.22 26.25
N GLN A 567 4.12 15.40 26.44
CA GLN A 567 4.18 16.18 27.67
C GLN A 567 3.00 15.93 28.63
N GLY A 568 2.06 15.04 28.27
CA GLY A 568 0.84 14.79 29.06
C GLY A 568 -0.22 15.89 28.95
N ARG A 569 -0.08 16.86 28.03
CA ARG A 569 -1.08 17.92 27.75
C ARG A 569 -2.20 17.40 26.84
N HIS A 570 -2.97 16.44 27.33
CA HIS A 570 -3.96 15.69 26.52
C HIS A 570 -5.06 16.58 25.93
N ASP A 571 -5.68 17.46 26.71
CA ASP A 571 -6.80 18.29 26.23
C ASP A 571 -6.36 19.26 25.13
N GLU A 572 -5.18 19.83 25.28
CA GLU A 572 -4.59 20.72 24.29
C GLU A 572 -4.24 19.97 23.01
N ALA A 573 -3.62 18.79 23.15
CA ALA A 573 -3.33 17.92 22.02
C ALA A 573 -4.59 17.57 21.22
N ILE A 574 -5.67 17.17 21.89
CA ILE A 574 -6.94 16.82 21.23
C ILE A 574 -7.50 18.03 20.47
N LYS A 575 -7.46 19.23 21.07
CA LYS A 575 -7.90 20.47 20.40
C LYS A 575 -7.09 20.75 19.13
N LEU A 576 -5.77 20.66 19.20
CA LEU A 576 -4.88 20.87 18.05
C LEU A 576 -5.14 19.85 16.93
N LEU A 577 -5.24 18.57 17.29
CA LEU A 577 -5.48 17.47 16.35
C LEU A 577 -6.86 17.56 15.68
N GLU A 578 -7.91 17.89 16.42
CA GLU A 578 -9.25 18.10 15.83
C GLU A 578 -9.28 19.35 14.94
N SER A 579 -8.59 20.44 15.31
CA SER A 579 -8.43 21.62 14.46
C SER A 579 -7.78 21.26 13.13
N ALA A 580 -6.66 20.53 13.17
CA ALA A 580 -5.94 20.07 11.97
C ALA A 580 -6.84 19.25 11.02
N LYS A 581 -7.73 18.42 11.58
CA LYS A 581 -8.63 17.52 10.85
C LYS A 581 -9.85 18.22 10.26
N GLN A 582 -10.40 19.22 10.95
CA GLN A 582 -11.70 19.80 10.61
C GLN A 582 -11.57 21.07 9.75
N ASN A 583 -10.52 21.86 9.98
CA ASN A 583 -10.39 23.21 9.43
C ASN A 583 -9.65 23.27 8.09
N TYR A 584 -8.93 22.21 7.69
CA TYR A 584 -8.08 22.19 6.49
C TYR A 584 -8.51 21.12 5.50
N LYS A 585 -8.52 21.44 4.20
CA LYS A 585 -8.92 20.53 3.10
C LYS A 585 -8.17 20.85 1.81
N ASN A 586 -8.13 19.89 0.88
CA ASN A 586 -7.59 20.01 -0.47
C ASN A 586 -6.08 20.35 -0.55
N TYR A 587 -5.33 20.06 0.52
CA TYR A 587 -3.88 20.28 0.56
C TYR A 587 -3.10 19.03 0.11
N SER A 588 -1.82 19.21 -0.18
CA SER A 588 -0.91 18.12 -0.54
C SER A 588 -0.85 17.06 0.56
N MET A 589 -0.93 15.78 0.20
CA MET A 589 -0.84 14.65 1.16
C MET A 589 -1.92 14.63 2.25
N GLU A 590 -3.07 15.30 2.07
CA GLU A 590 -4.18 15.37 3.03
C GLU A 590 -4.58 14.01 3.62
N SER A 591 -4.79 13.00 2.77
CA SER A 591 -5.19 11.67 3.24
C SER A 591 -4.18 11.09 4.23
N ARG A 592 -2.88 11.32 4.02
CA ARG A 592 -1.83 10.84 4.94
C ARG A 592 -1.89 11.59 6.26
N THR A 593 -1.92 12.92 6.23
CA THR A 593 -2.02 13.74 7.45
C THR A 593 -3.25 13.34 8.27
N HIS A 594 -4.39 13.06 7.62
CA HIS A 594 -5.58 12.55 8.31
C HIS A 594 -5.40 11.18 8.97
N PHE A 595 -4.70 10.23 8.33
CA PHE A 595 -4.39 8.94 8.97
C PHE A 595 -3.54 9.13 10.23
N ARG A 596 -2.51 10.00 10.15
CA ARG A 596 -1.65 10.31 11.30
C ARG A 596 -2.42 10.96 12.44
N ILE A 597 -3.29 11.93 12.12
CA ILE A 597 -4.17 12.58 13.12
C ILE A 597 -5.12 11.55 13.76
N GLN A 598 -5.72 10.65 12.98
CA GLN A 598 -6.61 9.61 13.50
C GLN A 598 -5.88 8.66 14.45
N ALA A 599 -4.66 8.23 14.08
CA ALA A 599 -3.81 7.42 14.95
C ALA A 599 -3.46 8.14 16.26
N ALA A 600 -3.08 9.43 16.18
CA ALA A 600 -2.77 10.25 17.35
C ALA A 600 -3.98 10.45 18.27
N LEU A 601 -5.16 10.73 17.71
CA LEU A 601 -6.41 10.86 18.48
C LEU A 601 -6.82 9.56 19.16
N HIS A 602 -6.61 8.41 18.50
CA HIS A 602 -6.87 7.11 19.11
C HIS A 602 -5.96 6.87 20.32
N LYS A 603 -4.66 7.16 20.18
CA LYS A 603 -3.69 7.08 21.29
C LYS A 603 -4.07 8.02 22.44
N ALA A 604 -4.45 9.25 22.14
CA ALA A 604 -4.87 10.23 23.14
C ALA A 604 -6.09 9.77 23.96
N LYS A 605 -7.07 9.14 23.31
CA LYS A 605 -8.32 8.66 23.96
C LYS A 605 -8.10 7.38 24.76
N GLY A 606 -7.32 6.43 24.25
CA GLY A 606 -7.03 5.17 24.96
C GLY A 606 -6.25 5.36 26.26
N ILE A 607 -5.42 6.41 26.37
CA ILE A 607 -4.71 6.75 27.61
C ILE A 607 -5.67 7.32 28.67
N GLY A 608 -6.74 8.02 28.26
CA GLY A 608 -7.74 8.57 29.16
C GLY A 608 -8.63 7.51 29.82
N GLU A 609 -8.86 6.37 29.18
CA GLU A 609 -9.70 5.28 29.71
C GLU A 609 -8.95 4.36 30.69
N ASN A 610 -7.63 4.21 30.54
CA ASN A 610 -6.80 3.45 31.48
C ASN A 610 -6.48 4.21 32.78
N GLY A 611 -6.82 5.51 32.87
CA GLY A 611 -6.60 6.33 34.06
C GLY A 611 -7.71 6.26 35.12
N THR A 612 -8.82 5.55 34.86
CA THR A 612 -10.02 5.56 35.73
C THR A 612 -10.42 4.22 36.33
N HIS A 613 -9.63 3.15 36.14
CA HIS A 613 -9.86 1.88 36.83
C HIS A 613 -8.61 1.38 37.55
N VAL A 614 -8.41 1.88 38.77
CA VAL A 614 -7.77 1.09 39.84
C VAL A 614 -8.91 0.39 40.59
N PRO A 615 -9.09 -0.94 40.48
CA PRO A 615 -9.94 -1.65 41.40
C PRO A 615 -9.19 -1.72 42.74
N SER A 616 -9.72 -1.07 43.76
CA SER A 616 -9.35 -1.35 45.15
C SER A 616 -9.70 -2.81 45.45
N SER A 617 -8.68 -3.63 45.73
CA SER A 617 -8.83 -4.98 46.28
C SER A 617 -9.57 -4.94 47.64
N PRO A 618 -10.23 -6.04 47.99
CA PRO A 618 -9.60 -6.98 48.93
C PRO A 618 -9.02 -8.22 48.26
#